data_AF-A0A2E0RU47-F1
#
_entry.id   AF-A0A2E0RU47-F1
#
_cell.length_a   1.000
_cell.length_b   1.000
_cell.length_c   1.000
_cell.angle_alpha   90.00
_cell.angle_beta   90.00
_cell.angle_gamma   90.00
#
_symmetry.space_group_name_H-M   'P 1'
#
loop_
_entity.id
_entity.type
_entity.pdbx_description
1 polymer ?
#
loop_
_entity_poly.entity_id
_entity_poly.type
_entity_poly.pdbx_seq_one_letter_code
_entity_poly.pdbx_strand_id
1 'polypeptide(L)'
;MTVLVSIHDIHSTTSARSLELLDMIRRRGIRATLLVVPGPWRGQPLAATPELIERLTAASRDGYELALHGWRHEPATPTGARHRRNRVLARGCAEFCDADLVTARGLIDRGVEEMDRHGWSPLGFTPPGRGPAVRQRQHACMCAAAPAAVV
;
A
#
# COMPACT_ATOMS: atom_id res chain seq x y z
N MET A 1 -4.92 -9.06 -26.68
CA MET A 1 -5.60 -8.56 -25.46
C MET A 1 -4.58 -8.56 -24.34
N THR A 2 -4.31 -7.41 -23.75
CA THR A 2 -3.30 -7.25 -22.69
C THR A 2 -4.02 -7.12 -21.36
N VAL A 3 -3.57 -7.86 -20.34
CA VAL A 3 -4.11 -7.79 -18.98
C VAL A 3 -3.09 -7.17 -18.05
N LEU A 4 -3.55 -6.31 -17.14
CA LEU A 4 -2.75 -5.77 -16.05
C LEU A 4 -3.19 -6.43 -14.75
N VAL A 5 -2.23 -6.91 -13.97
CA VAL A 5 -2.48 -7.64 -12.73
C VAL A 5 -1.85 -6.88 -11.56
N SER A 6 -2.63 -6.70 -10.49
CA SER A 6 -2.16 -6.15 -9.23
C SER A 6 -2.55 -7.06 -8.07
N ILE A 7 -1.62 -7.32 -7.15
CA ILE A 7 -1.89 -8.02 -5.89
C ILE A 7 -1.97 -6.97 -4.80
N HIS A 8 -3.13 -6.89 -4.14
CA HIS A 8 -3.44 -5.89 -3.12
C HIS A 8 -3.15 -6.41 -1.72
N ASP A 9 -3.08 -5.47 -0.77
CA ASP A 9 -3.08 -5.72 0.67
C ASP A 9 -1.90 -6.61 1.15
N ILE A 10 -0.74 -6.54 0.50
CA ILE A 10 0.43 -7.33 0.90
C ILE A 10 0.98 -6.78 2.21
N HIS A 11 0.79 -7.56 3.27
CA HIS A 11 1.17 -7.23 4.64
C HIS A 11 1.57 -8.51 5.40
N SER A 12 2.27 -8.37 6.53
CA SER A 12 2.71 -9.49 7.38
C SER A 12 1.59 -10.50 7.69
N THR A 13 0.39 -10.00 8.01
CA THR A 13 -0.80 -10.79 8.34
C THR A 13 -1.43 -11.54 7.16
N THR A 14 -1.08 -11.15 5.93
CA THR A 14 -1.57 -11.75 4.68
C THR A 14 -0.46 -12.45 3.90
N SER A 15 0.74 -12.56 4.48
CA SER A 15 1.97 -12.98 3.82
C SER A 15 1.80 -14.32 3.11
N ALA A 16 1.32 -15.35 3.81
CA ALA A 16 1.10 -16.68 3.26
C ALA A 16 0.26 -16.64 1.97
N ARG A 17 -0.89 -15.95 2.02
CA ARG A 17 -1.79 -15.85 0.87
C ARG A 17 -1.19 -15.02 -0.27
N SER A 18 -0.51 -13.94 0.06
CA SER A 18 0.15 -13.06 -0.92
C SER A 18 1.26 -13.79 -1.67
N LEU A 19 2.06 -14.58 -0.95
CA LEU A 19 3.14 -15.38 -1.52
C LEU A 19 2.61 -16.53 -2.39
N GLU A 20 1.53 -17.20 -1.98
CA GLU A 20 0.84 -18.19 -2.82
C GLU A 20 0.38 -17.61 -4.17
N LEU A 21 -0.23 -16.42 -4.13
CA LEU A 21 -0.68 -15.71 -5.33
C LEU A 21 0.49 -15.28 -6.20
N LEU A 22 1.56 -14.76 -5.58
CA LEU A 22 2.80 -14.41 -6.27
C LEU A 22 3.38 -15.62 -7.00
N ASP A 23 3.46 -16.78 -6.36
CA ASP A 23 3.96 -17.99 -7.01
C ASP A 23 3.04 -18.47 -8.13
N MET A 24 1.72 -18.32 -7.95
CA MET A 24 0.73 -18.66 -8.95
C MET A 24 0.89 -17.84 -10.24
N ILE A 25 1.15 -16.54 -10.13
CA ILE A 25 1.38 -15.66 -11.29
C ILE A 25 2.78 -15.84 -11.88
N ARG A 26 3.81 -16.05 -11.04
CA ARG A 26 5.19 -16.35 -11.48
C ARG A 26 5.23 -17.59 -12.37
N ARG A 27 4.57 -18.68 -11.95
CA ARG A 27 4.48 -19.92 -12.75
C ARG A 27 3.80 -19.73 -14.11
N ARG A 28 3.00 -18.68 -14.27
CA ARG A 28 2.32 -18.34 -15.54
C ARG A 28 3.10 -17.33 -16.38
N GLY A 29 4.27 -16.89 -15.93
CA GLY A 29 5.04 -15.84 -16.60
C GLY A 29 4.38 -14.47 -16.56
N ILE A 30 3.42 -14.24 -15.65
CA ILE A 30 2.66 -13.01 -15.55
C ILE A 30 3.38 -12.04 -14.59
N ARG A 31 3.62 -10.82 -15.08
CA ARG A 31 4.08 -9.69 -14.26
C ARG A 31 2.91 -9.04 -13.53
N ALA A 32 3.17 -8.54 -12.33
CA ALA A 32 2.18 -7.85 -11.54
C ALA A 32 2.81 -6.72 -10.73
N THR A 33 1.99 -5.74 -10.37
CA THR A 33 2.31 -4.75 -9.35
C THR A 33 1.88 -5.27 -7.99
N LEU A 34 2.79 -5.24 -7.02
CA LEU A 34 2.63 -5.74 -5.66
C LEU A 34 2.39 -4.54 -4.74
N LEU A 35 1.19 -4.42 -4.18
CA LEU A 35 0.77 -3.29 -3.38
C LEU A 35 1.00 -3.60 -1.90
N VAL A 36 2.03 -2.99 -1.33
CA VAL A 36 2.60 -3.30 -0.02
C VAL A 36 2.11 -2.32 1.05
N VAL A 37 1.71 -2.85 2.20
CA VAL A 37 1.42 -2.09 3.42
C VAL A 37 2.59 -2.36 4.39
N PRO A 38 3.49 -1.42 4.64
CA PRO A 38 4.71 -1.70 5.41
C PRO A 38 4.55 -1.48 6.92
N GLY A 39 3.62 -0.62 7.34
CA GLY A 39 3.40 -0.32 8.75
C GLY A 39 2.56 -1.38 9.48
N PRO A 40 2.36 -1.23 10.80
CA PRO A 40 1.66 -2.23 11.61
C PRO A 40 0.15 -2.19 11.34
N TRP A 41 -0.36 -3.16 10.58
CA TRP A 41 -1.79 -3.33 10.30
C TRP A 41 -2.33 -4.66 10.83
N ARG A 42 -3.24 -4.62 11.82
CA ARG A 42 -3.84 -5.83 12.43
C ARG A 42 -2.82 -6.85 12.96
N GLY A 43 -1.60 -6.41 13.28
CA GLY A 43 -0.51 -7.30 13.64
C GLY A 43 0.83 -6.59 13.63
N GLN A 44 1.90 -7.37 13.45
CA GLN A 44 3.26 -6.86 13.41
C GLN A 44 3.54 -6.12 12.10
N PRO A 45 4.44 -5.12 12.09
CA PRO A 45 4.84 -4.44 10.86
C PRO A 45 5.51 -5.41 9.87
N LEU A 46 5.68 -4.98 8.62
CA LEU A 46 6.35 -5.78 7.59
C LEU A 46 7.76 -6.22 7.99
N ALA A 47 8.49 -5.35 8.70
CA ALA A 47 9.81 -5.62 9.28
C ALA A 47 9.88 -6.90 10.14
N ALA A 48 8.75 -7.33 10.70
CA ALA A 48 8.67 -8.54 11.53
C ALA A 48 8.45 -9.82 10.71
N THR A 49 8.46 -9.78 9.38
CA THR A 49 8.26 -10.94 8.51
C THR A 49 9.40 -11.06 7.49
N PRO A 50 10.58 -11.57 7.89
CA PRO A 50 11.76 -11.65 7.04
C PRO A 50 11.54 -12.41 5.72
N GLU A 51 10.78 -13.51 5.77
CA GLU A 51 10.45 -14.29 4.57
C GLU A 51 9.68 -13.45 3.54
N LEU A 52 8.72 -12.64 3.98
CA LEU A 52 7.97 -11.77 3.07
C LEU A 52 8.89 -10.72 2.43
N ILE A 53 9.81 -10.13 3.21
CA ILE A 53 10.79 -9.15 2.72
C ILE A 53 11.72 -9.80 1.68
N GLU A 54 12.25 -10.99 1.96
CA GLU A 54 13.12 -11.71 1.05
C GLU A 54 12.41 -11.99 -0.27
N ARG A 55 11.17 -12.49 -0.20
CA ARG A 55 10.36 -12.83 -1.36
C ARG A 55 9.98 -11.60 -2.20
N LEU A 56 9.65 -10.48 -1.56
CA LEU A 56 9.37 -9.22 -2.27
C LEU A 56 10.64 -8.65 -2.90
N THR A 57 11.78 -8.75 -2.22
CA THR A 57 13.07 -8.32 -2.78
C THR A 57 13.45 -9.14 -4.00
N ALA A 58 13.30 -10.47 -3.94
CA ALA A 58 13.52 -11.35 -5.09
C ALA A 58 12.56 -11.02 -6.24
N ALA A 59 11.28 -10.81 -5.95
CA ALA A 59 10.30 -10.41 -6.96
C ALA A 59 10.68 -9.07 -7.61
N SER A 60 11.09 -8.07 -6.84
CA SER A 60 11.54 -6.77 -7.35
C SER A 60 12.72 -6.92 -8.32
N ARG A 61 13.74 -7.70 -7.93
CA ARG A 61 14.90 -8.02 -8.79
C ARG A 61 14.51 -8.75 -10.06
N ASP A 62 13.49 -9.60 -10.00
CA ASP A 62 12.99 -10.32 -11.16
C ASP A 62 12.16 -9.42 -12.10
N GLY A 63 11.87 -8.18 -11.73
CA GLY A 63 11.10 -7.21 -12.54
C GLY A 63 9.61 -7.12 -12.18
N TYR A 64 9.23 -7.51 -10.95
CA TYR A 64 7.91 -7.16 -10.40
C TYR A 64 7.96 -5.75 -9.82
N GLU A 65 6.86 -5.01 -9.95
CA GLU A 65 6.78 -3.64 -9.45
C GLU A 65 6.29 -3.64 -8.01
N LEU A 66 6.96 -2.92 -7.12
CA LEU A 66 6.48 -2.67 -5.77
C LEU A 66 5.82 -1.29 -5.70
N ALA A 67 4.62 -1.21 -5.15
CA ALA A 67 3.89 0.04 -4.95
C ALA A 67 3.40 0.15 -3.51
N LEU A 68 3.35 1.37 -2.97
CA LEU A 68 2.87 1.62 -1.62
C LEU A 68 1.33 1.56 -1.56
N HIS A 69 0.79 0.83 -0.58
CA HIS A 69 -0.65 0.66 -0.34
C HIS A 69 -1.17 1.29 0.96
N GLY A 70 -0.54 2.37 1.42
CA GLY A 70 -0.83 2.98 2.73
C GLY A 70 0.15 2.52 3.81
N TRP A 71 -0.03 3.00 5.05
CA TRP A 71 0.88 2.70 6.16
C TRP A 71 0.26 1.72 7.15
N ARG A 72 -0.97 1.96 7.63
CA ARG A 72 -1.62 1.13 8.66
C ARG A 72 -3.01 0.62 8.29
N HIS A 73 -3.60 1.06 7.19
CA HIS A 73 -5.00 0.75 6.81
C HIS A 73 -6.06 1.11 7.89
N GLU A 74 -5.67 1.82 8.95
CA GLU A 74 -6.53 2.19 10.08
C GLU A 74 -6.76 3.72 10.10
N PRO A 75 -7.95 4.18 10.51
CA PRO A 75 -8.21 5.61 10.67
C PRO A 75 -7.33 6.23 11.75
N ALA A 76 -6.95 7.50 11.56
CA ALA A 76 -6.51 8.35 12.66
C ALA A 76 -7.58 8.35 13.76
N THR A 77 -7.15 8.30 15.02
CA THR A 77 -7.93 8.07 16.25
C THR A 77 -9.39 8.55 16.20
N PRO A 78 -10.40 7.71 16.50
CA PRO A 78 -11.78 7.99 16.11
C PRO A 78 -12.52 8.90 17.11
N THR A 79 -13.10 9.99 16.64
CA THR A 79 -14.19 10.69 17.36
C THR A 79 -15.38 10.98 16.45
N GLY A 80 -16.60 10.70 16.94
CA GLY A 80 -17.85 11.20 16.36
C GLY A 80 -18.61 10.33 15.33
N ALA A 81 -19.79 10.82 14.93
CA ALA A 81 -20.75 10.13 14.04
C ALA A 81 -20.25 9.99 12.58
N ARG A 82 -19.29 10.82 12.15
CA ARG A 82 -18.64 10.74 10.83
C ARG A 82 -17.82 9.45 10.67
N HIS A 83 -17.10 9.05 11.71
CA HIS A 83 -16.31 7.83 11.76
C HIS A 83 -17.17 6.56 11.57
N ARG A 84 -18.36 6.51 12.20
CA ARG A 84 -19.29 5.37 12.04
C ARG A 84 -19.78 5.21 10.60
N ARG A 85 -20.07 6.32 9.91
CA ARG A 85 -20.44 6.31 8.48
C ARG A 85 -19.27 5.89 7.59
N ASN A 86 -18.07 6.40 7.84
CA ASN A 86 -16.87 6.03 7.07
C ASN A 86 -16.49 4.56 7.28
N ARG A 87 -16.68 4.00 8.47
CA ARG A 87 -16.46 2.56 8.73
C ARG A 87 -17.37 1.66 7.87
N VAL A 88 -18.62 2.07 7.67
CA VAL A 88 -19.60 1.33 6.85
C VAL A 88 -19.38 1.58 5.36
N LEU A 89 -19.11 2.82 4.95
CA LEU A 89 -19.00 3.21 3.54
C LEU A 89 -17.63 2.88 2.92
N ALA A 90 -16.54 2.95 3.68
CA ALA A 90 -15.18 2.68 3.20
C ALA A 90 -14.68 1.27 3.55
N ARG A 91 -15.57 0.37 4.03
CA ARG A 91 -15.23 -1.01 4.46
C ARG A 91 -14.04 -1.08 5.43
N GLY A 92 -13.87 -0.08 6.30
CA GLY A 92 -12.78 -0.03 7.26
C GLY A 92 -11.43 0.45 6.72
N CYS A 93 -11.31 0.84 5.44
CA CYS A 93 -10.13 1.49 4.88
C CYS A 93 -10.20 3.01 5.08
N ALA A 94 -10.17 3.44 6.34
CA ALA A 94 -10.43 4.83 6.72
C ALA A 94 -9.15 5.67 6.91
N GLU A 95 -7.97 5.11 6.59
CA GLU A 95 -6.67 5.76 6.76
C GLU A 95 -6.61 7.16 6.13
N PHE A 96 -7.17 7.32 4.93
CA PHE A 96 -7.18 8.60 4.20
C PHE A 96 -8.55 9.28 4.16
N CYS A 97 -9.62 8.66 4.67
CA CYS A 97 -10.98 9.23 4.58
C CYS A 97 -11.19 10.42 5.54
N ASP A 98 -10.61 10.33 6.73
CA ASP A 98 -10.71 11.34 7.79
C ASP A 98 -9.43 12.18 7.96
N ALA A 99 -8.31 11.78 7.35
CA ALA A 99 -7.05 12.50 7.41
C ALA A 99 -7.08 13.82 6.61
N ASP A 100 -6.51 14.88 7.15
CA ASP A 100 -6.14 16.07 6.38
C ASP A 100 -4.94 15.79 5.46
N LEU A 101 -4.57 16.76 4.61
CA LEU A 101 -3.48 16.57 3.63
C LEU A 101 -2.11 16.37 4.31
N VAL A 102 -1.86 17.04 5.43
CA VAL A 102 -0.59 16.94 6.17
C VAL A 102 -0.45 15.54 6.78
N THR A 103 -1.52 15.04 7.40
CA THR A 103 -1.57 13.70 7.98
C THR A 103 -1.45 12.63 6.89
N ALA A 104 -2.18 12.79 5.79
CA ALA A 104 -2.09 11.88 4.65
C ALA A 104 -0.67 11.83 4.08
N ARG A 105 -0.01 12.98 3.93
CA ARG A 105 1.37 13.04 3.47
C ARG A 105 2.33 12.36 4.44
N GLY A 106 2.22 12.63 5.74
CA GLY A 106 3.06 11.98 6.74
C GLY A 106 2.87 10.46 6.84
N LEU A 107 1.70 9.92 6.48
CA LEU A 107 1.49 8.47 6.36
C LEU A 107 2.17 7.88 5.13
N ILE A 108 2.09 8.58 3.99
CA ILE A 108 2.79 8.18 2.76
C ILE A 108 4.30 8.22 2.99
N ASP A 109 4.83 9.29 3.56
CA ASP A 109 6.27 9.45 3.80
C ASP A 109 6.81 8.34 4.71
N ARG A 110 6.08 7.95 5.77
CA ARG A 110 6.44 6.79 6.61
C ARG A 110 6.44 5.48 5.83
N GLY A 111 5.47 5.30 4.94
CA GLY A 111 5.40 4.14 4.08
C GLY A 111 6.59 4.05 3.12
N VAL A 112 6.94 5.17 2.50
CA VAL A 112 8.12 5.28 1.61
C VAL A 112 9.39 5.02 2.40
N GLU A 113 9.58 5.66 3.54
CA GLU A 113 10.76 5.48 4.39
C GLU A 113 10.97 4.01 4.80
N GLU A 114 9.89 3.31 5.16
CA GLU A 114 9.99 1.90 5.51
C GLU A 114 10.31 1.02 4.29
N MET A 115 9.78 1.33 3.10
CA MET A 115 10.16 0.62 1.87
C MET A 115 11.64 0.86 1.52
N ASP A 116 12.12 2.10 1.66
CA ASP A 116 13.51 2.48 1.41
C ASP A 116 14.49 1.76 2.34
N ARG A 117 14.10 1.49 3.60
CA ARG A 117 14.91 0.68 4.54
C ARG A 117 15.16 -0.74 4.04
N HIS A 118 14.28 -1.29 3.20
CA HIS A 118 14.45 -2.60 2.57
C HIS A 118 15.08 -2.50 1.17
N GLY A 119 15.53 -1.29 0.78
CA GLY A 119 16.14 -1.02 -0.52
C GLY A 119 15.13 -0.97 -1.67
N TRP A 120 13.85 -0.71 -1.39
CA TRP A 120 12.79 -0.65 -2.39
C TRP A 120 12.34 0.78 -2.62
N SER A 121 12.44 1.25 -3.87
CA SER A 121 11.82 2.51 -4.28
C SER A 121 10.42 2.23 -4.85
N PRO A 122 9.32 2.64 -4.16
CA PRO A 122 7.97 2.38 -4.65
C PRO A 122 7.71 3.09 -5.99
N LEU A 123 7.26 2.35 -6.99
CA LEU A 123 6.95 2.87 -8.33
C LEU A 123 5.61 3.61 -8.40
N GLY A 124 4.82 3.56 -7.33
CA GLY A 124 3.55 4.26 -7.24
C GLY A 124 2.90 4.12 -5.87
N PHE A 125 1.76 4.79 -5.74
CA PHE A 125 0.94 4.77 -4.53
C PHE A 125 -0.52 4.49 -4.87
N THR A 126 -1.15 3.56 -4.18
CA THR A 126 -2.61 3.38 -4.22
C THR A 126 -3.10 3.37 -2.78
N PRO A 127 -4.00 4.26 -2.33
CA PRO A 127 -4.49 4.22 -0.98
C PRO A 127 -5.38 2.99 -0.78
N PRO A 128 -5.51 2.53 0.46
CA PRO A 128 -6.46 1.50 0.81
C PRO A 128 -7.90 1.98 0.70
N GLY A 129 -8.79 1.11 0.24
CA GLY A 129 -10.22 1.40 0.11
C GLY A 129 -10.63 1.97 -1.25
N ARG A 130 -11.94 2.01 -1.51
CA ARG A 130 -12.52 2.55 -2.75
C ARG A 130 -13.61 3.56 -2.40
N GLY A 131 -13.53 4.76 -2.99
CA GLY A 131 -14.54 5.81 -2.84
C GLY A 131 -14.07 7.16 -3.40
N PRO A 132 -15.00 8.09 -3.73
CA PRO A 132 -14.65 9.37 -4.36
C PRO A 132 -13.72 10.24 -3.48
N ALA A 133 -13.90 10.23 -2.15
CA ALA A 133 -13.03 10.93 -1.22
C ALA A 133 -11.60 10.37 -1.17
N VAL A 134 -11.47 9.05 -1.30
CA VAL A 134 -10.16 8.36 -1.37
C VAL A 134 -9.45 8.69 -2.69
N ARG A 135 -10.20 8.71 -3.81
CA ARG A 135 -9.66 9.08 -5.13
C ARG A 135 -9.18 10.53 -5.20
N GLN A 136 -9.92 11.48 -4.62
CA GLN A 136 -9.53 12.89 -4.64
C GLN A 136 -8.25 13.13 -3.84
N ARG A 137 -8.09 12.44 -2.70
CA ARG A 137 -6.87 12.53 -1.88
C ARG A 137 -5.71 11.74 -2.48
N GLN A 138 -5.96 10.63 -3.16
CA GLN A 138 -4.95 9.93 -3.97
C GLN A 138 -4.33 10.86 -5.00
N HIS A 139 -5.17 11.63 -5.72
CA HIS A 139 -4.72 12.60 -6.72
C HIS A 139 -3.92 13.74 -6.08
N ALA A 140 -4.42 14.32 -4.97
CA ALA A 140 -3.74 15.39 -4.26
C ALA A 140 -2.38 14.96 -3.68
N CYS A 141 -2.32 13.75 -3.11
CA CYS A 141 -1.07 13.19 -2.60
C CYS A 141 -0.11 12.80 -3.72
N MET A 142 -0.57 12.26 -4.86
CA MET A 142 0.30 12.00 -6.01
C MET A 142 0.88 13.29 -6.60
N CYS A 143 0.10 14.36 -6.74
CA CYS A 143 0.61 15.64 -7.22
C CYS A 143 1.61 16.27 -6.24
N ALA A 144 1.44 16.05 -4.94
CA ALA A 144 2.36 16.54 -3.92
C ALA A 144 3.61 15.66 -3.74
N ALA A 145 3.49 14.34 -3.94
CA ALA A 145 4.54 13.34 -3.76
C ALA A 145 5.29 13.02 -5.05
N ALA A 146 4.86 13.54 -6.20
CA ALA A 146 5.71 13.61 -7.38
C ALA A 146 7.03 14.27 -6.96
N PRO A 147 8.20 13.63 -7.16
CA PRO A 147 9.44 14.36 -7.07
C PRO A 147 9.32 15.54 -8.03
N ALA A 148 9.91 16.69 -7.68
CA ALA A 148 10.21 17.69 -8.69
C ALA A 148 10.86 16.92 -9.85
N ALA A 149 10.16 16.86 -10.98
CA ALA A 149 10.51 16.00 -12.08
C ALA A 149 12.01 16.19 -12.38
N VAL A 150 12.75 15.10 -12.42
CA VAL A 150 14.01 15.08 -13.14
C VAL A 150 13.64 15.40 -14.58
N VAL A 151 13.94 16.65 -14.97
CA VAL A 151 14.04 17.09 -16.37
C VAL A 151 15.33 16.55 -16.94
#